data_AF-A0A2M8NYR8-F1
#
_entry.id   AF-A0A2M8NYR8-F1
#
_cell.length_a   1.000
_cell.length_b   1.000
_cell.length_c   1.000
_cell.angle_alpha   90.00
_cell.angle_beta   90.00
_cell.angle_gamma   90.00
#
_symmetry.space_group_name_H-M   'P 1'
#
loop_
_entity.id
_entity.type
_entity.pdbx_description
1 polymer ?
#
loop_
_entity_poly.entity_id
_entity_poly.type
_entity_poly.pdbx_seq_one_letter_code
_entity_poly.pdbx_strand_id
1 'polypeptide(L)'
;MEMFLSDTDDDQPRLAVRREGSYVTISASYGPLEIAMRPRYEELVRAIARLTIVDGLLTTRQVGTSHAYLALGLHNDGSLLMRLTIVADATGHFSINLRLVESVRKQLYDWLNVAAYNGRDARATNA
;
A
#
# COMPACT_ATOMS: atom_id res chain seq x y z
N MET A 1 11.11 17.03 24.50
CA MET A 1 10.31 17.41 23.30
C MET A 1 11.33 17.67 22.22
N GLU A 2 11.64 16.66 21.42
CA GLU A 2 12.62 16.79 20.34
C GLU A 2 11.87 16.76 19.02
N MET A 3 11.89 17.92 18.37
CA MET A 3 11.35 18.16 17.05
C MET A 3 12.46 17.78 16.07
N PHE A 4 12.38 16.58 15.50
CA PHE A 4 13.20 16.22 14.34
C PHE A 4 12.57 16.86 13.10
N LEU A 5 12.98 18.11 12.78
CA LEU A 5 12.93 18.56 11.40
C LEU A 5 14.06 17.82 10.70
N SER A 6 13.76 16.64 10.14
CA SER A 6 14.74 15.96 9.29
C SER A 6 15.00 16.83 8.08
N ASP A 7 16.28 17.03 7.77
CA ASP A 7 16.85 17.87 6.72
C ASP A 7 16.53 17.37 5.29
N THR A 8 15.27 17.09 4.96
CA THR A 8 14.88 16.59 3.63
C THR A 8 13.53 17.13 3.21
N ASP A 9 13.55 18.40 2.80
CA ASP A 9 12.66 18.98 1.80
C ASP A 9 13.04 18.41 0.41
N ASP A 10 13.11 17.08 0.31
CA ASP A 10 13.51 16.38 -0.90
C ASP A 10 12.20 15.97 -1.59
N ASP A 11 11.96 16.47 -2.80
CA ASP A 11 10.77 16.25 -3.64
C ASP A 11 10.63 14.77 -4.12
N GLN A 12 11.15 13.82 -3.34
CA GLN A 12 11.15 12.41 -3.64
C GLN A 12 10.02 11.69 -2.87
N PRO A 13 9.23 10.84 -3.55
CA PRO A 13 8.21 10.05 -2.89
C PRO A 13 8.84 9.00 -1.98
N ARG A 14 8.36 8.90 -0.74
CA ARG A 14 8.82 7.92 0.25
C ARG A 14 7.68 7.06 0.73
N LEU A 15 7.98 5.78 0.93
CA LEU A 15 7.08 4.80 1.54
C LEU A 15 7.82 4.10 2.68
N ALA A 16 7.34 4.27 3.90
CA ALA A 16 7.81 3.55 5.07
C ALA A 16 6.77 2.54 5.51
N VAL A 17 7.20 1.29 5.75
CA VAL A 17 6.32 0.21 6.19
C VAL A 17 6.98 -0.53 7.35
N ARG A 18 6.23 -0.75 8.43
CA ARG A 18 6.68 -1.48 9.62
C ARG A 18 5.56 -2.31 10.22
N ARG A 19 5.88 -3.50 10.73
CA ARG A 19 4.93 -4.31 11.51
C ARG A 19 5.07 -4.00 13.00
N GLU A 20 3.94 -3.77 13.65
CA GLU A 20 3.82 -3.48 15.07
C GLU A 20 2.75 -4.39 15.68
N GLY A 21 3.17 -5.56 16.15
CA GLY A 21 2.25 -6.59 16.64
C GLY A 21 1.26 -7.05 15.57
N SER A 22 -0.02 -6.79 15.80
CA SER A 22 -1.14 -7.13 14.89
C SER A 22 -1.45 -6.04 13.86
N TYR A 23 -0.70 -4.95 13.83
CA TYR A 23 -0.87 -3.84 12.89
C TYR A 23 0.35 -3.68 11.97
N VAL A 24 0.13 -3.03 10.84
CA VAL A 24 1.19 -2.55 9.94
C VAL A 24 1.11 -1.04 9.90
N THR A 25 2.14 -0.36 10.35
CA THR A 25 2.30 1.08 10.17
C THR A 25 2.79 1.32 8.75
N ILE A 26 2.05 2.14 8.00
CA ILE A 26 2.37 2.55 6.63
C ILE A 26 2.37 4.07 6.63
N SER A 27 3.44 4.67 6.14
CA SER A 27 3.52 6.10 5.88
C SER A 27 3.95 6.33 4.45
N ALA A 28 3.20 7.17 3.74
CA ALA A 28 3.55 7.66 2.42
C ALA A 28 3.75 9.16 2.50
N SER A 29 4.87 9.66 1.98
CA SER A 29 5.18 11.09 1.98
C SER A 29 5.76 11.59 0.66
N TYR A 30 5.54 12.88 0.40
CA TYR A 30 6.09 13.62 -0.75
C TYR A 30 6.21 15.11 -0.35
N GLY A 31 7.45 15.61 -0.29
CA GLY A 31 7.73 16.94 0.26
C GLY A 31 7.12 17.10 1.66
N PRO A 32 6.35 18.17 1.93
CA PRO A 32 5.76 18.43 3.25
C PRO A 32 4.51 17.58 3.56
N LEU A 33 4.07 16.73 2.63
CA LEU A 33 2.83 15.97 2.76
C LEU A 33 3.12 14.55 3.23
N GLU A 34 2.38 14.09 4.25
CA GLU A 34 2.43 12.71 4.74
C GLU A 34 1.03 12.20 5.06
N ILE A 35 0.73 10.96 4.66
CA ILE A 35 -0.38 10.19 5.20
C ILE A 35 0.18 8.95 5.88
N ALA A 36 -0.07 8.82 7.18
CA ALA A 36 0.29 7.65 7.95
C ALA A 36 -0.96 6.90 8.41
N MET A 37 -0.88 5.57 8.39
CA MET A 37 -1.99 4.70 8.77
C MET A 37 -1.50 3.41 9.41
N ARG A 38 -2.37 2.78 10.20
CA ARG A 38 -2.08 1.53 10.92
C ARG A 38 -3.16 0.48 10.65
N PRO A 39 -3.30 -0.04 9.42
CA PRO A 39 -4.20 -1.14 9.13
C PRO A 39 -3.87 -2.40 9.94
N ARG A 40 -4.87 -3.25 10.18
CA ARG A 40 -4.67 -4.58 10.76
C ARG A 40 -3.90 -5.45 9.77
N TYR A 41 -2.87 -6.14 10.26
CA TYR A 41 -2.01 -7.00 9.45
C TYR A 41 -2.80 -8.07 8.70
N GLU A 42 -3.73 -8.75 9.38
CA GLU A 42 -4.53 -9.81 8.75
C GLU A 42 -5.45 -9.28 7.65
N GLU A 43 -6.05 -8.11 7.83
CA GLU A 43 -6.91 -7.49 6.82
C GLU A 43 -6.09 -7.08 5.59
N LEU A 44 -4.90 -6.51 5.81
CA LEU A 44 -3.98 -6.15 4.74
C LEU A 44 -3.54 -7.36 3.94
N VAL A 45 -3.08 -8.42 4.61
CA VAL A 45 -2.67 -9.68 3.97
C VAL A 45 -3.82 -10.29 3.18
N ARG A 46 -5.03 -10.35 3.75
CA ARG A 46 -6.23 -10.89 3.07
C ARG A 46 -6.61 -10.06 1.85
N ALA A 47 -6.50 -8.73 1.93
CA ALA A 47 -6.79 -7.85 0.80
C ALA A 47 -5.80 -8.07 -0.34
N ILE A 48 -4.50 -8.13 -0.03
CA ILE A 48 -3.43 -8.36 -1.02
C ILE A 48 -3.57 -9.73 -1.67
N ALA A 49 -3.81 -10.79 -0.88
CA ALA A 49 -3.96 -12.15 -1.38
C ALA A 49 -5.17 -12.34 -2.32
N ARG A 50 -6.09 -11.36 -2.41
CA ARG A 50 -7.29 -11.39 -3.24
C ARG A 50 -7.31 -10.30 -4.30
N LEU A 51 -6.16 -9.69 -4.58
CA LEU A 51 -6.02 -8.73 -5.66
C LEU A 51 -6.21 -9.44 -7.01
N THR A 52 -6.90 -8.75 -7.90
CA THR A 52 -7.04 -9.14 -9.30
C THR A 52 -6.40 -8.04 -10.14
N ILE A 53 -5.95 -8.41 -11.33
CA ILE A 53 -5.30 -7.47 -12.23
C ILE A 53 -6.33 -6.44 -12.73
N VAL A 54 -5.97 -5.16 -12.65
CA VAL A 54 -6.74 -4.02 -13.14
C VAL A 54 -5.87 -3.07 -13.94
N ASP A 55 -6.51 -2.14 -14.64
CA ASP A 55 -5.84 -1.14 -15.47
C ASP A 55 -6.10 0.28 -14.94
N GLY A 56 -5.23 1.23 -15.31
CA GLY A 56 -5.31 2.63 -14.90
C GLY A 56 -5.27 2.84 -13.38
N LEU A 57 -5.81 3.94 -12.87
CA LEU A 57 -5.76 4.25 -11.42
C LEU A 57 -6.81 3.48 -10.58
N LEU A 58 -7.25 2.32 -11.07
CA LEU A 58 -8.24 1.51 -10.40
C LEU A 58 -7.65 0.77 -9.21
N THR A 59 -8.44 0.64 -8.16
CA THR A 59 -8.11 -0.15 -6.98
C THR A 59 -9.28 -1.09 -6.71
N THR A 60 -9.00 -2.34 -6.38
CA THR A 60 -10.03 -3.40 -6.24
C THR A 60 -10.32 -3.77 -4.80
N ARG A 61 -9.43 -3.38 -3.89
CA ARG A 61 -9.52 -3.68 -2.46
C ARG A 61 -9.19 -2.45 -1.65
N GLN A 62 -9.86 -2.30 -0.52
CA GLN A 62 -9.63 -1.25 0.45
C GLN A 62 -9.45 -1.85 1.84
N VAL A 63 -8.53 -1.30 2.62
CA VAL A 63 -8.26 -1.68 4.01
C VAL A 63 -8.32 -0.43 4.87
N GLY A 64 -9.18 -0.43 5.89
CA GLY A 64 -9.41 0.73 6.75
C GLY A 64 -10.90 1.02 6.95
N THR A 65 -11.22 2.30 7.12
CA THR A 65 -12.59 2.78 7.35
C THR A 65 -13.09 3.59 6.14
N SER A 66 -14.36 3.97 6.15
CA SER A 66 -14.93 4.87 5.14
C SER A 66 -14.28 6.25 5.10
N HIS A 67 -13.56 6.67 6.15
CA HIS A 67 -12.95 7.99 6.26
C HIS A 67 -11.42 7.98 6.10
N ALA A 68 -10.79 6.82 6.24
CA ALA A 68 -9.36 6.64 6.07
C ALA A 68 -9.05 5.21 5.63
N TYR A 69 -8.54 5.02 4.41
CA TYR A 69 -8.33 3.70 3.83
C TYR A 69 -7.13 3.63 2.90
N LEU A 70 -6.58 2.42 2.80
CA LEU A 70 -5.56 2.03 1.84
C LEU A 70 -6.25 1.29 0.71
N ALA A 71 -6.26 1.88 -0.47
CA ALA A 71 -6.75 1.22 -1.67
C ALA A 71 -5.60 0.57 -2.43
N LEU A 72 -5.83 -0.64 -2.94
CA LEU A 72 -4.82 -1.49 -3.56
C LEU A 72 -5.28 -1.93 -4.96
N GLY A 73 -4.38 -1.86 -5.94
CA GLY A 73 -4.61 -2.32 -7.31
C GLY A 73 -3.37 -3.02 -7.88
N LEU A 74 -3.52 -4.24 -8.38
CA LEU A 74 -2.45 -4.95 -9.09
C LEU A 74 -2.59 -4.67 -10.58
N HIS A 75 -1.51 -4.30 -11.25
CA HIS A 75 -1.53 -3.99 -12.68
C HIS A 75 -0.96 -5.12 -13.55
N ASN A 76 -1.26 -5.06 -14.87
CA ASN A 76 -0.77 -6.01 -15.88
C ASN A 76 0.77 -6.07 -15.98
N ASP A 77 1.44 -4.95 -15.69
CA ASP A 77 2.89 -4.82 -15.64
C ASP A 77 3.51 -5.37 -14.34
N GLY A 78 2.68 -5.96 -13.46
CA GLY A 78 3.10 -6.48 -12.17
C GLY A 78 3.36 -5.40 -11.11
N SER A 79 3.08 -4.13 -11.40
CA SER A 79 3.15 -3.06 -10.40
C SER A 79 1.95 -3.08 -9.46
N LEU A 80 2.16 -2.61 -8.23
CA LEU A 80 1.12 -2.42 -7.23
C LEU A 80 0.85 -0.93 -7.04
N LEU A 81 -0.38 -0.51 -7.30
CA LEU A 81 -0.88 0.79 -6.90
C LEU A 81 -1.31 0.73 -5.43
N MET A 82 -0.69 1.58 -4.61
CA MET A 82 -1.07 1.84 -3.23
C MET A 82 -1.59 3.28 -3.14
N ARG A 83 -2.85 3.45 -2.75
CA ARG A 83 -3.46 4.77 -2.53
C ARG A 83 -3.88 4.90 -1.08
N LEU A 84 -3.15 5.70 -0.33
CA LEU A 84 -3.57 6.10 1.02
C LEU A 84 -4.53 7.27 0.85
N THR A 85 -5.73 7.17 1.41
CA THR A 85 -6.77 8.19 1.27
C THR A 85 -7.34 8.57 2.62
N ILE A 86 -7.41 9.88 2.88
CA ILE A 86 -8.23 10.48 3.91
C ILE A 86 -9.41 11.15 3.21
N VAL A 87 -10.62 10.76 3.58
CA VAL A 87 -11.83 11.39 3.07
C VAL A 87 -12.03 12.69 3.86
N ALA A 88 -12.05 13.80 3.13
CA ALA A 88 -12.41 15.10 3.68
C ALA A 88 -13.93 15.26 3.69
N ASP A 89 -14.42 16.38 4.21
CA ASP A 89 -15.85 16.69 4.19
C ASP A 89 -16.41 16.88 2.76
N ALA A 90 -17.74 16.96 2.70
CA ALA A 90 -18.64 17.31 1.58
C ALA A 90 -18.46 16.69 0.18
N THR A 91 -17.31 16.12 -0.20
CA THR A 91 -16.98 15.39 -1.46
C THR A 91 -15.45 15.22 -1.65
N GLY A 92 -14.62 15.84 -0.82
CA GLY A 92 -13.17 15.89 -1.00
C GLY A 92 -12.45 14.63 -0.54
N HIS A 93 -11.31 14.35 -1.17
CA HIS A 93 -10.38 13.31 -0.73
C HIS A 93 -8.97 13.83 -0.83
N PHE A 94 -8.16 13.57 0.20
CA PHE A 94 -6.72 13.73 0.12
C PHE A 94 -6.09 12.35 -0.06
N SER A 95 -5.35 12.16 -1.16
CA SER A 95 -4.76 10.87 -1.48
C SER A 95 -3.31 10.99 -1.93
N ILE A 96 -2.46 10.09 -1.41
CA ILE A 96 -1.11 9.86 -1.94
C ILE A 96 -1.14 8.56 -2.72
N ASN A 97 -0.80 8.62 -4.02
CA ASN A 97 -0.71 7.47 -4.91
C ASN A 97 0.75 7.06 -5.08
N LEU A 98 1.05 5.80 -4.78
CA LEU A 98 2.37 5.22 -4.98
C LEU A 98 2.24 4.02 -5.91
N ARG A 99 3.08 3.98 -6.94
CA ARG A 99 3.25 2.81 -7.80
C ARG A 99 4.51 2.08 -7.38
N LEU A 100 4.35 0.90 -6.80
CA LEU A 100 5.46 0.02 -6.48
C LEU A 100 5.72 -0.86 -7.71
N VAL A 101 6.91 -0.74 -8.28
CA VAL A 101 7.36 -1.63 -9.35
C VAL A 101 7.38 -3.09 -8.87
N GLU A 102 7.36 -4.04 -9.82
CA GLU A 102 7.21 -5.46 -9.52
C GLU A 102 8.24 -5.98 -8.50
N SER A 103 9.49 -5.54 -8.59
CA SER A 103 10.56 -5.94 -7.66
C SER A 103 10.29 -5.50 -6.22
N VAL A 104 9.83 -4.26 -6.02
CA VAL A 104 9.48 -3.72 -4.70
C VAL A 104 8.20 -4.39 -4.17
N ARG A 105 7.21 -4.63 -5.04
CA ARG A 105 6.00 -5.37 -4.68
C ARG A 105 6.33 -6.77 -4.18
N LYS A 106 7.23 -7.50 -4.85
CA LYS A 106 7.65 -8.85 -4.43
C LYS A 106 8.27 -8.81 -3.03
N GLN A 107 9.20 -7.90 -2.78
CA GLN A 107 9.80 -7.72 -1.45
C GLN A 107 8.74 -7.41 -0.37
N LEU A 108 7.75 -6.56 -0.69
CA LEU A 108 6.64 -6.27 0.23
C LEU A 108 5.80 -7.52 0.51
N TYR A 109 5.50 -8.34 -0.50
CA TYR A 109 4.69 -9.55 -0.35
C TYR A 109 5.42 -10.61 0.48
N ASP A 110 6.71 -10.79 0.22
CA ASP A 110 7.57 -11.70 0.97
C ASP A 110 7.64 -11.28 2.43
N TRP A 111 7.85 -9.98 2.70
CA TRP A 111 7.86 -9.42 4.05
C TRP A 111 6.52 -9.59 4.77
N LEU A 112 5.41 -9.44 4.06
CA LEU A 112 4.06 -9.66 4.59
C LEU A 112 3.68 -11.14 4.69
N ASN A 113 4.51 -12.06 4.18
CA ASN A 113 4.21 -13.49 4.05
C ASN A 113 2.87 -13.73 3.32
N VAL A 114 2.63 -13.01 2.22
CA VAL A 114 1.45 -13.20 1.38
C VAL A 114 1.75 -14.30 0.37
N ALA A 115 0.98 -15.39 0.43
CA ALA A 115 1.03 -16.41 -0.63
C ALA A 115 0.71 -15.72 -1.97
N ALA A 116 1.64 -15.79 -2.93
CA ALA A 116 1.50 -15.14 -4.22
C ALA A 116 0.29 -15.70 -4.99
N TYR A 117 -0.89 -15.11 -4.80
CA TYR A 117 -2.09 -15.49 -5.53
C TYR A 117 -2.34 -14.51 -6.67
N ASN A 118 -1.49 -14.58 -7.70
CA ASN A 118 -1.57 -13.64 -8.83
C ASN A 118 -1.53 -14.37 -10.18
N GLY A 119 -2.28 -15.46 -10.38
CA GLY A 119 -2.58 -16.06 -11.69
C GLY A 119 -1.40 -16.49 -12.60
N ARG A 120 -0.15 -16.24 -12.20
CA ARG A 120 1.10 -16.58 -12.89
C ARG A 120 2.01 -17.49 -12.06
N ASP A 121 1.76 -17.61 -10.75
CA ASP A 121 2.58 -18.44 -9.84
C ASP A 121 1.90 -19.75 -9.38
N ALA A 122 0.70 -20.06 -9.89
CA ALA A 122 -0.02 -21.31 -9.58
C ALA A 122 0.46 -22.53 -10.38
N ARG A 123 1.68 -22.52 -10.94
CA ARG A 123 2.28 -23.65 -11.69
C ARG A 123 3.61 -24.15 -11.10
N ALA A 124 3.80 -24.02 -9.79
CA ALA A 124 4.97 -24.59 -9.11
C ALA A 124 4.60 -25.33 -7.80
N THR A 125 3.41 -25.90 -7.73
CA THR A 125 3.02 -26.83 -6.65
C THR A 125 2.34 -28.03 -7.27
N ASN A 126 3.17 -28.83 -7.98
CA ASN A 126 3.04 -30.25 -8.30
C ASN A 126 4.01 -30.56 -9.45
N ALA A 127 5.27 -30.78 -9.09
CA ALA A 127 6.25 -31.50 -9.89
C ALA A 127 7.04 -32.40 -8.93
#